data_AF-A0A2D6R400-F1
#
_entry.id   AF-A0A2D6R400-F1
#
_cell.length_a   1.000
_cell.length_b   1.000
_cell.length_c   1.000
_cell.angle_alpha   90.00
_cell.angle_beta   90.00
_cell.angle_gamma   90.00
#
_symmetry.space_group_name_H-M   'P 1'
#
loop_
_entity.id
_entity.type
_entity.pdbx_description
1 polymer ?
#
loop_
_entity_poly.entity_id
_entity_poly.type
_entity_poly.pdbx_seq_one_letter_code
_entity_poly.pdbx_strand_id
1 'polypeptide(L)' 'MANWFRRNNTGDHSSDGDTGPTIRALQGDIASQCVDVVVNAANESLGPGAGVAGAIITAAGPGLLRECA' A
#
# COMPACT_ATOMS: atom_id res chain seq x y z
N MET A 1 3.65 8.68 24.49
CA MET A 1 3.64 7.87 23.24
C MET A 1 2.81 8.63 22.21
N ALA A 2 3.38 9.00 21.06
CA ALA A 2 2.94 10.14 20.26
C ALA A 2 1.60 9.95 19.51
N ASN A 3 0.69 10.94 19.66
CA ASN A 3 -0.62 11.07 19.00
C ASN A 3 -0.54 11.44 17.51
N TRP A 4 0.41 10.87 16.76
CA TRP A 4 0.69 11.26 15.36
C TRP A 4 -0.37 10.77 14.38
N PHE A 5 -0.92 9.56 14.62
CA PHE A 5 -1.93 8.94 13.75
C PHE A 5 -3.26 9.72 13.62
N ARG A 6 -3.60 10.56 14.60
CA ARG A 6 -4.91 11.25 14.63
C ARG A 6 -4.92 12.65 14.03
N ARG A 7 -3.78 13.25 13.65
CA ARG A 7 -3.72 14.69 13.33
C ARG A 7 -3.67 15.07 11.84
N ASN A 8 -3.56 14.13 10.90
CA ASN A 8 -3.24 14.50 9.51
C ASN A 8 -4.31 14.10 8.47
N ASN A 9 -5.61 14.21 8.76
CA ASN A 9 -6.61 13.90 7.73
C ASN A 9 -7.89 14.76 7.75
N THR A 10 -7.80 16.02 8.17
CA THR A 10 -8.91 16.99 8.05
C THR A 10 -8.70 18.01 6.93
N GLY A 11 -7.98 17.62 5.87
CA GLY A 11 -7.99 18.40 4.64
C GLY A 11 -9.34 18.24 3.95
N ASP A 12 -10.35 18.98 4.38
CA ASP A 12 -11.43 19.34 3.46
C ASP A 12 -10.80 20.31 2.47
N HIS A 13 -10.54 19.83 1.25
CA HIS A 13 -10.11 20.68 0.13
C HIS A 13 -11.38 21.08 -0.63
N SER A 14 -12.20 21.91 0.02
CA SER A 14 -13.39 22.50 -0.60
C SER A 14 -13.00 23.82 -1.29
N SER A 15 -12.27 23.75 -2.40
CA SER A 15 -12.15 24.87 -3.33
C SER A 15 -11.92 24.35 -4.75
N ASP A 16 -12.81 24.73 -5.66
CA ASP A 16 -12.95 24.28 -7.06
C ASP A 16 -11.71 24.58 -7.95
N GLY A 17 -10.53 24.05 -7.60
CA GLY A 17 -9.31 24.29 -8.36
C GLY A 17 -8.04 23.54 -7.91
N ASP A 18 -8.09 22.69 -6.87
CA ASP A 18 -6.93 21.88 -6.47
C ASP A 18 -6.92 20.51 -7.17
N THR A 19 -6.33 20.44 -8.35
CA THR A 19 -6.12 19.19 -9.11
C THR A 19 -4.87 18.42 -8.67
N GLY A 20 -4.51 18.51 -7.38
CA GLY A 20 -3.41 17.74 -6.81
C GLY A 20 -3.78 16.28 -6.54
N PRO A 21 -2.80 15.36 -6.47
CA PRO A 21 -3.06 13.98 -6.08
C PRO A 21 -3.55 13.92 -4.63
N THR A 22 -4.66 13.22 -4.39
CA THR A 22 -5.17 12.96 -3.04
C THR A 22 -4.38 11.83 -2.37
N ILE A 23 -3.89 12.05 -1.15
CA ILE A 23 -3.23 11.02 -0.33
C ILE A 23 -4.15 10.63 0.82
N ARG A 24 -4.36 9.32 1.02
CA ARG A 24 -5.20 8.78 2.10
C ARG A 24 -4.41 7.75 2.91
N ALA A 25 -4.43 7.89 4.23
CA ALA A 25 -3.95 6.86 5.14
C ALA A 25 -5.10 5.90 5.48
N LEU A 26 -4.90 4.60 5.23
CA LEU A 26 -5.87 3.55 5.51
C LEU A 26 -5.23 2.49 6.42
N GLN A 27 -6.02 1.96 7.35
CA GLN A 27 -5.63 0.80 8.14
C GLN A 27 -6.33 -0.44 7.58
N GLY A 28 -5.56 -1.45 7.20
CA GLY A 28 -6.10 -2.69 6.64
C GLY A 28 -5.01 -3.58 6.05
N ASP A 29 -5.44 -4.66 5.39
CA ASP A 29 -4.57 -5.54 4.62
C ASP A 29 -4.41 -5.03 3.18
N ILE A 30 -3.16 -4.82 2.76
CA ILE A 30 -2.81 -4.32 1.42
C ILE A 30 -3.28 -5.26 0.29
N ALA A 31 -3.30 -6.58 0.53
CA ALA A 31 -3.70 -7.56 -0.47
C ALA A 31 -5.22 -7.55 -0.75
N SER A 32 -5.99 -6.89 0.11
CA SER A 32 -7.46 -6.80 0.00
C SER A 32 -7.93 -5.40 -0.41
N GLN A 33 -7.04 -4.49 -0.81
CA GLN A 33 -7.43 -3.12 -1.18
C GLN A 33 -8.00 -3.06 -2.60
N CYS A 34 -9.08 -2.30 -2.76
CA CYS A 34 -9.70 -2.05 -4.06
C CYS A 34 -8.98 -0.90 -4.77
N VAL A 35 -7.84 -1.20 -5.39
CA VAL A 35 -6.97 -0.27 -6.12
C VAL A 35 -6.44 -0.93 -7.39
N ASP A 36 -6.01 -0.13 -8.36
CA ASP A 36 -5.48 -0.64 -9.63
C ASP A 36 -4.15 -1.38 -9.43
N VAL A 37 -3.29 -0.87 -8.55
CA VAL A 37 -1.97 -1.43 -8.27
C VAL A 37 -1.63 -1.30 -6.79
N VAL A 38 -0.85 -2.27 -6.30
CA VAL A 38 -0.22 -2.23 -4.97
C VAL A 38 1.29 -2.22 -5.13
N VAL A 39 1.98 -1.55 -4.21
CA VAL A 39 3.45 -1.52 -4.19
C VAL A 39 3.95 -2.47 -3.10
N ASN A 40 4.82 -3.41 -3.47
CA ASN A 40 5.42 -4.36 -2.53
C ASN A 40 6.59 -3.72 -1.76
N ALA A 41 6.63 -3.95 -0.45
CA ALA A 41 7.83 -3.71 0.37
C ALA A 41 8.81 -4.90 0.19
N ALA A 42 9.44 -4.96 -0.98
CA ALA A 42 10.33 -6.05 -1.37
C ALA A 42 11.74 -5.91 -0.77
N ASN A 43 12.47 -7.03 -0.76
CA ASN A 43 13.92 -7.05 -0.56
C ASN A 43 14.65 -6.96 -1.92
N GLU A 44 15.97 -6.86 -1.87
CA GLU A 44 16.83 -6.71 -3.06
C GLU A 44 16.77 -7.89 -4.03
N SER A 45 16.46 -9.10 -3.55
CA SER A 45 16.41 -10.31 -4.38
C SER A 45 15.04 -10.55 -5.02
N LEU A 46 14.03 -9.70 -4.74
CA LEU A 46 12.63 -9.88 -5.14
C LEU A 46 12.05 -11.27 -4.78
N GLY A 47 12.69 -11.95 -3.83
CA GLY A 47 12.37 -13.32 -3.46
C GLY A 47 11.27 -13.40 -2.41
N PRO A 48 10.89 -14.62 -2.00
CA PRO A 48 9.97 -14.85 -0.90
C PRO A 48 10.40 -14.09 0.36
N GLY A 49 9.44 -13.44 1.02
CA GLY A 49 9.68 -12.67 2.24
C GLY A 49 8.55 -12.82 3.24
N ALA A 50 8.69 -12.18 4.39
CA ALA A 50 7.66 -12.09 5.43
C ALA A 50 6.96 -10.72 5.41
N GLY A 51 6.04 -10.48 6.35
CA GLY A 51 5.33 -9.20 6.47
C GLY A 51 4.47 -8.90 5.25
N VAL A 52 4.50 -7.64 4.80
CA VAL A 52 3.70 -7.16 3.65
C VAL A 52 4.02 -7.95 2.37
N ALA A 53 5.30 -8.21 2.09
CA ALA A 53 5.69 -8.99 0.91
C ALA A 53 5.14 -10.41 0.95
N GLY A 54 5.20 -11.05 2.12
CA GLY A 54 4.61 -12.37 2.33
C GLY A 54 3.10 -12.39 2.12
N ALA A 55 2.38 -11.37 2.60
CA ALA A 55 0.95 -11.24 2.39
C ALA A 55 0.59 -11.08 0.90
N ILE A 56 1.33 -10.22 0.18
CA ILE A 56 1.14 -10.02 -1.27
C ILE A 56 1.44 -11.30 -2.05
N ILE A 57 2.54 -11.99 -1.77
CA ILE A 57 2.90 -13.25 -2.45
C ILE A 57 1.87 -14.34 -2.18
N THR A 58 1.40 -14.45 -0.93
CA THR A 58 0.37 -15.43 -0.56
C THR A 58 -0.94 -15.18 -1.31
N ALA A 59 -1.35 -13.91 -1.45
CA ALA A 59 -2.57 -13.54 -2.16
C ALA A 59 -2.45 -13.65 -3.69
N ALA A 60 -1.32 -13.23 -4.27
CA ALA A 60 -1.08 -13.28 -5.71
C ALA A 60 -0.76 -14.70 -6.23
N GLY A 61 -0.31 -15.58 -5.34
CA GLY A 61 0.08 -16.95 -5.66
C GLY A 61 1.47 -17.07 -6.30
N PRO A 62 1.89 -18.29 -6.65
CA PRO A 62 3.26 -18.57 -7.09
C PRO A 62 3.62 -17.99 -8.47
N GLY A 63 2.64 -17.49 -9.24
CA GLY A 63 2.88 -16.81 -10.51
C GLY A 63 3.76 -15.57 -10.34
N LEU A 64 3.52 -14.80 -9.28
CA LEU A 64 4.26 -13.58 -9.00
C LEU A 64 5.77 -13.82 -8.89
N LEU A 65 6.19 -14.84 -8.13
CA LEU A 65 7.60 -15.17 -7.98
C LEU A 65 8.25 -15.69 -9.26
N ARG A 66 7.48 -16.35 -10.14
CA ARG A 66 8.01 -16.82 -11.43
C ARG A 66 8.32 -15.68 -12.40
N GLU A 67 7.57 -14.58 -12.30
CA GLU A 67 7.81 -13.40 -13.13
C GLU A 67 8.98 -12.55 -12.62
N CYS A 68 9.36 -12.70 -11.35
CA CYS A 68 10.47 -11.97 -10.73
C CYS A 68 11.81 -12.73 -10.75
N ALA A 69 11.84 -13.97 -11.25
CA ALA A 69 13.04 -14.82 -11.32
C ALA A 69 13.86 -14.55 -12.58
#